data_AF-A0A822E4U1-F1
#
_entry.id   AF-A0A822E4U1-F1
#
_cell.length_a   1.000
_cell.length_b   1.000
_cell.length_c   1.000
_cell.angle_alpha   90.00
_cell.angle_beta   90.00
_cell.angle_gamma   90.00
#
_symmetry.space_group_name_H-M   'P 1'
#
loop_
_entity.id
_entity.type
_entity.pdbx_description
1 polymer ?
#
loop_
_entity_poly.entity_id
_entity_poly.type
_entity_poly.pdbx_seq_one_letter_code
_entity_poly.pdbx_strand_id
1 'polypeptide(L)' 'QFGTVYATDLDNDEITYTINCIQFCIESSTGVLRLEQPLDSSSQSEYSLTVTATDSGSSCLLRPSCYK' A
#
# COMPACT_ATOMS: atom_id res chain seq x y z
N GLN A 1 -9.48 -10.40 -7.33
CA GLN A 1 -8.94 -9.05 -7.06
C GLN A 1 -10.07 -8.19 -6.54
N PHE A 2 -9.89 -7.48 -5.42
CA PHE A 2 -10.92 -6.61 -4.84
C PHE A 2 -10.77 -5.15 -5.24
N GLY A 3 -9.55 -4.74 -5.56
CA GLY A 3 -9.25 -3.38 -5.98
C GLY A 3 -7.75 -3.14 -6.00
N THR A 4 -7.37 -1.90 -6.26
CA THR A 4 -5.99 -1.42 -6.23
C THR A 4 -5.96 -0.13 -5.43
N VAL A 5 -5.00 -0.01 -4.51
CA VAL A 5 -4.73 1.25 -3.82
C VAL A 5 -3.61 2.00 -4.53
N TYR A 6 -3.66 3.33 -4.44
CA TYR A 6 -2.66 4.19 -5.04
C TYR A 6 -2.19 5.21 -4.00
N ALA A 7 -0.89 5.48 -4.04
CA ALA A 7 -0.24 6.56 -3.32
C ALA A 7 0.69 7.26 -4.29
N THR A 8 0.95 8.54 -4.03
CA THR A 8 1.83 9.37 -4.86
C THR A 8 2.86 10.00 -3.95
N ASP A 9 4.10 9.99 -4.40
CA ASP A 9 5.20 10.68 -3.78
C ASP A 9 5.59 11.90 -4.64
N LEU A 10 6.03 13.00 -4.02
CA LEU A 10 6.36 14.23 -4.73
C LEU A 10 7.68 14.14 -5.51
N ASP A 11 8.61 13.35 -4.99
CA ASP A 11 9.92 13.09 -5.60
C ASP A 11 9.84 11.94 -6.63
N ASN A 12 8.67 11.30 -6.75
CA ASN A 12 8.40 10.09 -7.54
C ASN A 12 9.30 8.92 -7.12
N ASP A 13 9.60 8.83 -5.84
CA ASP A 13 10.31 7.69 -5.27
C ASP A 13 9.47 6.40 -5.33
N GLU A 14 10.15 5.26 -5.24
CA GLU A 14 9.47 3.97 -5.21
C GLU A 14 8.61 3.84 -3.95
N ILE A 15 7.33 3.51 -4.17
CA ILE A 15 6.37 3.26 -3.08
C ILE A 15 6.17 1.77 -2.94
N THR A 16 6.38 1.26 -1.73
CA THR A 16 6.10 -0.12 -1.35
C THR A 16 4.85 -0.19 -0.47
N TYR A 17 3.93 -1.09 -0.78
CA TYR A 17 2.70 -1.32 -0.02
C TYR A 17 2.80 -2.53 0.90
N THR A 18 2.24 -2.40 2.10
CA THR A 18 2.11 -3.50 3.07
C THR A 18 0.73 -3.51 3.72
N ILE A 19 0.28 -4.69 4.13
CA ILE A 19 -0.96 -4.88 4.88
C ILE A 19 -0.70 -5.86 6.01
N ASN A 20 -1.24 -5.58 7.19
CA ASN A 20 -1.19 -6.51 8.32
C ASN A 20 -2.56 -7.17 8.49
N CYS A 21 -2.84 -8.18 7.65
CA CYS A 21 -4.07 -8.94 7.67
C CYS A 21 -3.79 -10.38 7.23
N ILE A 22 -4.53 -11.35 7.78
CA ILE A 22 -4.36 -12.77 7.43
C ILE A 22 -5.28 -13.20 6.27
N GLN A 23 -6.45 -12.58 6.10
CA GLN A 23 -7.40 -12.92 5.04
C GLN A 23 -7.08 -12.21 3.71
N PHE A 24 -6.33 -11.10 3.77
CA PHE A 24 -6.05 -10.26 2.62
C PHE A 24 -4.54 -10.08 2.46
N CYS A 25 -4.09 -10.12 1.20
CA CYS A 25 -2.73 -9.79 0.82
C CYS A 25 -2.73 -8.60 -0.15
N ILE A 26 -1.60 -7.90 -0.21
CA ILE A 26 -1.35 -6.82 -1.15
C ILE A 26 -0.08 -7.09 -1.93
N GLU A 27 -0.11 -6.88 -3.24
CA GLU A 27 1.12 -6.87 -4.04
C GLU A 27 1.90 -5.58 -3.76
N SER A 28 3.15 -5.73 -3.31
CA SER A 28 3.92 -4.64 -2.72
C SER A 28 4.27 -3.52 -3.70
N SER A 29 4.43 -3.82 -4.99
CA SER A 29 4.81 -2.83 -6.01
C SER A 29 3.63 -2.19 -6.73
N THR A 30 2.46 -2.85 -6.76
CA THR A 30 1.31 -2.41 -7.56
C THR A 30 0.13 -1.96 -6.71
N GLY A 31 0.11 -2.29 -5.41
CA GLY A 31 -1.01 -2.00 -4.53
C GLY A 31 -2.25 -2.85 -4.79
N VAL A 32 -2.14 -3.93 -5.58
CA VAL A 32 -3.27 -4.81 -5.90
C VAL A 32 -3.67 -5.65 -4.68
N LEU A 33 -4.91 -5.46 -4.20
CA LEU A 33 -5.50 -6.19 -3.09
C LEU A 33 -6.19 -7.48 -3.55
N ARG A 34 -5.86 -8.59 -2.88
CA ARG A 34 -6.36 -9.94 -3.19
C ARG A 34 -6.75 -10.66 -1.92
N LEU A 35 -7.51 -11.74 -2.10
CA LEU A 35 -7.84 -12.65 -1.03
C LEU A 35 -6.69 -13.63 -0.84
N GLU A 36 -6.20 -13.75 0.38
CA GLU A 36 -5.22 -14.78 0.77
C GLU A 36 -5.95 -16.02 1.30
N GLN A 37 -7.04 -15.82 2.05
CA GLN A 37 -7.85 -16.89 2.62
C GLN A 37 -9.35 -16.66 2.39
N PRO A 38 -10.16 -17.72 2.20
CA PRO A 38 -11.60 -17.60 2.06
C PRO A 38 -12.22 -16.73 3.15
N LEU A 39 -13.14 -15.84 2.78
CA LEU A 39 -13.94 -15.11 3.75
C LEU A 39 -15.01 -16.06 4.28
N ASP A 40 -14.97 -16.36 5.58
CA ASP A 40 -16.08 -17.06 6.24
C ASP A 40 -17.28 -16.10 6.32
N SER A 41 -18.06 -16.11 5.24
CA SER A 41 -19.14 -15.17 4.92
C SER A 41 -20.36 -15.25 5.85
N SER A 42 -20.31 -16.05 6.92
CA SER A 42 -21.41 -16.29 7.84
C SER A 42 -21.46 -15.31 9.02
N SER A 43 -20.42 -14.50 9.24
CA SER A 43 -20.30 -13.71 10.48
C SER A 43 -19.86 -12.25 10.31
N GLN A 44 -19.36 -11.84 9.15
CA GLN A 44 -18.78 -10.51 8.97
C GLN A 44 -19.14 -9.87 7.63
N SER A 45 -19.88 -8.77 7.68
CA SER A 45 -20.36 -8.01 6.52
C SER A 45 -19.38 -6.93 6.06
N GLU A 46 -18.41 -6.55 6.90
CA GLU A 46 -17.49 -5.43 6.68
C GLU A 46 -16.09 -5.75 7.23
N TYR A 47 -15.07 -5.36 6.45
CA TYR A 47 -13.66 -5.51 6.83
C TYR A 47 -12.97 -4.14 6.79
N SER A 48 -12.40 -3.73 7.92
CA SER A 48 -11.56 -2.54 8.02
C SER A 48 -10.11 -2.93 7.84
N LEU A 49 -9.55 -2.63 6.66
CA LEU A 49 -8.16 -2.92 6.32
C LEU A 49 -7.29 -1.68 6.48
N THR A 50 -6.15 -1.84 7.12
CA THR A 50 -5.11 -0.79 7.18
C THR A 50 -3.98 -1.16 6.24
N VAL A 51 -3.80 -0.35 5.20
CA VAL A 51 -2.69 -0.48 4.25
C VAL A 51 -1.68 0.63 4.52
N THR A 52 -0.40 0.27 4.55
CA THR A 52 0.71 1.22 4.70
C THR A 52 1.45 1.33 3.38
N ALA A 53 1.60 2.56 2.89
CA ALA A 53 2.47 2.91 1.78
C ALA A 53 3.77 3.50 2.32
N THR A 54 4.91 3.00 1.87
CA THR A 54 6.25 3.41 2.32
C THR A 54 7.05 3.89 1.13
N ASP A 55 7.47 5.15 1.17
CA ASP A 55 8.48 5.72 0.28
C ASP A 55 9.88 5.21 0.70
N SER A 56 10.75 4.97 -0.29
CA SER A 56 12.18 4.68 -0.14
C SER A 56 13.02 5.77 0.56
N GLY A 57 12.49 6.97 0.78
CA GLY A 57 13.05 7.99 1.65
C GLY A 57 14.12 8.87 1.00
N SER A 58 14.09 9.04 -0.33
CA SER A 58 15.06 9.87 -1.04
C SER A 58 14.62 11.32 -1.06
N SER A 59 14.26 11.89 0.10
CA SER A 59 13.76 13.27 0.17
C SER A 59 14.70 14.23 -0.56
N CYS A 60 14.22 14.75 -1.70
CA CYS A 60 14.98 15.68 -2.53
C CYS A 60 15.29 16.95 -1.74
N LEU A 61 14.48 17.28 -0.71
CA LEU A 61 14.69 18.40 0.21
C LEU A 61 16.01 18.31 1.02
N LEU A 62 16.62 17.12 1.14
CA LEU A 62 17.95 16.97 1.73
C LEU A 62 19.08 17.13 0.70
N ARG A 63 18.76 17.23 -0.59
CA ARG A 63 19.74 17.42 -1.66
C ARG A 63 19.80 18.91 -2.04
N PRO A 64 20.99 19.54 -1.99
CA PRO A 64 21.16 20.94 -2.36
C PRO A 64 20.68 21.28 -3.78
N SER A 65 20.66 20.30 -4.69
CA SER A 65 20.20 20.44 -6.07
C SER A 65 18.68 20.58 -6.24
N CYS A 66 17.89 20.31 -5.19
CA CYS A 66 16.43 20.39 -5.25
C CYS A 66 15.85 21.65 -4.60
N TYR A 67 16.67 22.49 -3.97
CA TYR A 67 16.28 23.85 -3.61
C TYR A 67 16.31 24.70 -4.89
N LYS A 68 15.11 24.94 -5.45
CA LYS A 68 14.90 25.89 -6.55
C LYS A 68 15.44 27.27 -6.21
#